data_AF-A0A7J9TI60-F1
#
_entry.id   AF-A0A7J9TI60-F1
#
_cell.length_a   1.000
_cell.length_b   1.000
_cell.length_c   1.000
_cell.angle_alpha   90.00
_cell.angle_beta   90.00
_cell.angle_gamma   90.00
#
_symmetry.space_group_name_H-M   'P 1'
#
loop_
_entity.id
_entity.type
_entity.pdbx_description
1 polymer ?
#
loop_
_entity_poly.entity_id
_entity_poly.type
_entity_poly.pdbx_seq_one_letter_code
_entity_poly.pdbx_strand_id
1 'polypeptide(L)'
;MTIVGSDIPSGDEVKWYMGGAEATLIQEDLVEVAGIITLSKNAEYGSVFTVDSNGDPTDQMLEFLTDGTSPATEAAGTKKVRTSAAGTDTMTAYYLDNETTSLVQVMACKDVSSSMDIDTKETEVHGQTQKLQKTGAATRTASLEEVDYNDDFVAALFGDQVSASPAADQSKWTDNFTGAKKISALIGKQIQGGTLKKKWFLMGCQVSSIEHSFPTADYYAKSMEFLVDYMVSVEL
;
A
#
# COMPACT_ATOMS: atom_id res chain seq x y z
N MET A 1 -3.68 -1.45 -27.65
CA MET A 1 -4.85 -1.94 -26.88
C MET A 1 -4.57 -1.70 -25.42
N THR A 2 -5.32 -0.80 -24.78
CA THR A 2 -5.25 -0.53 -23.34
C THR A 2 -5.91 -1.68 -22.58
N ILE A 3 -5.22 -2.24 -21.60
CA ILE A 3 -5.82 -3.20 -20.66
C ILE A 3 -6.73 -2.39 -19.74
N VAL A 4 -8.02 -2.68 -19.72
CA VAL A 4 -8.97 -2.09 -18.75
C VAL A 4 -9.17 -3.02 -17.56
N GLY A 5 -9.75 -2.55 -16.45
CA GLY A 5 -9.93 -3.36 -15.24
C GLY A 5 -10.68 -4.68 -15.45
N SER A 6 -11.55 -4.77 -16.48
CA SER A 6 -12.24 -6.01 -16.85
C SER A 6 -11.37 -7.02 -17.61
N ASP A 7 -10.24 -6.59 -18.16
CA ASP A 7 -9.31 -7.45 -18.90
C ASP A 7 -8.32 -8.16 -17.96
N ILE A 8 -8.19 -7.68 -16.72
CA ILE A 8 -7.33 -8.30 -15.71
C ILE A 8 -8.00 -9.60 -15.23
N PRO A 9 -7.29 -10.75 -15.24
CA PRO A 9 -7.86 -12.03 -14.84
C PRO A 9 -8.56 -12.01 -13.48
N SER A 10 -9.56 -12.90 -13.35
CA SER A 10 -10.30 -13.11 -12.11
C SER A 10 -10.20 -14.58 -11.71
N GLY A 11 -9.36 -14.86 -10.70
CA GLY A 11 -9.09 -16.20 -10.18
C GLY A 11 -8.54 -16.12 -8.75
N ASP A 12 -7.89 -17.20 -8.27
CA ASP A 12 -7.19 -17.25 -6.97
C ASP A 12 -5.88 -16.42 -7.00
N GLU A 13 -6.01 -15.14 -7.33
CA GLU A 13 -4.95 -14.16 -7.49
C GLU A 13 -5.16 -13.00 -6.50
N VAL A 14 -4.10 -12.25 -6.24
CA VAL A 14 -4.17 -11.01 -5.46
C VAL A 14 -4.49 -9.87 -6.39
N LYS A 15 -5.64 -9.24 -6.18
CA LYS A 15 -6.07 -8.05 -6.92
C LYS A 15 -5.69 -6.80 -6.17
N TRP A 16 -5.14 -5.83 -6.88
CA TRP A 16 -4.62 -4.61 -6.30
C TRP A 16 -5.42 -3.40 -6.76
N TYR A 17 -5.67 -2.52 -5.80
CA TYR A 17 -6.55 -1.39 -5.93
C TYR A 17 -5.86 -0.12 -5.48
N MET A 18 -6.18 0.98 -6.15
CA MET A 18 -5.91 2.34 -5.70
C MET A 18 -7.20 3.14 -5.77
N GLY A 19 -7.34 4.19 -4.95
CA GLY A 19 -8.55 4.99 -5.02
C GLY A 19 -8.48 5.98 -6.17
N GLY A 20 -9.14 5.64 -7.30
CA GLY A 20 -9.35 6.50 -8.47
C GLY A 20 -8.17 7.39 -8.89
N ALA A 21 -8.46 8.49 -9.57
CA ALA A 21 -7.46 9.49 -9.94
C ALA A 21 -7.13 10.47 -8.79
N GLU A 22 -7.87 10.42 -7.67
CA GLU A 22 -7.87 11.48 -6.64
C GLU A 22 -7.87 10.97 -5.19
N ALA A 23 -7.90 9.65 -4.92
CA ALA A 23 -7.82 9.19 -3.53
C ALA A 23 -6.38 9.28 -3.03
N THR A 24 -6.13 10.34 -2.29
CA THR A 24 -4.89 10.50 -1.53
C THR A 24 -5.04 9.76 -0.21
N LEU A 25 -3.95 9.10 0.21
CA LEU A 25 -3.81 8.63 1.59
C LEU A 25 -4.13 9.78 2.54
N ILE A 26 -5.13 9.60 3.42
CA ILE A 26 -5.45 10.54 4.47
C ILE A 26 -4.43 10.35 5.58
N GLN A 27 -3.85 11.46 6.03
CA GLN A 27 -3.08 11.55 7.24
C GLN A 27 -3.78 12.54 8.17
N GLU A 28 -4.13 12.12 9.38
CA GLU A 28 -4.71 13.00 10.39
C GLU A 28 -4.22 12.68 11.81
N ASP A 29 -4.11 13.72 12.63
CA ASP A 29 -3.79 13.61 14.04
C ASP A 29 -5.07 13.53 14.86
N LEU A 30 -5.17 12.50 15.69
CA LEU A 30 -6.35 12.14 16.46
C LEU A 30 -5.99 11.99 17.92
N VAL A 31 -6.92 12.38 18.79
CA VAL A 31 -6.77 12.17 20.23
C VAL A 31 -7.32 10.80 20.58
N GLU A 32 -6.47 9.97 21.19
CA GLU A 32 -6.93 8.71 21.75
C GLU A 32 -7.78 8.95 23.01
N VAL A 33 -8.88 8.22 23.12
CA VAL A 33 -9.72 8.23 24.31
C VAL A 33 -9.99 6.79 24.71
N ALA A 34 -9.45 6.40 25.87
CA ALA A 34 -9.58 5.04 26.42
C ALA A 34 -9.11 3.94 25.44
N GLY A 35 -7.95 4.16 24.80
CA GLY A 35 -7.37 3.19 23.86
C GLY A 35 -8.03 3.12 22.49
N ILE A 36 -8.86 4.10 22.14
CA ILE A 36 -9.56 4.16 20.85
C ILE A 36 -9.42 5.55 20.25
N ILE A 37 -9.08 5.61 18.97
CA ILE A 37 -9.21 6.80 18.13
C ILE A 37 -10.47 6.72 17.27
N THR A 38 -11.02 7.87 16.91
CA THR A 38 -12.16 7.97 15.98
C THR A 38 -11.72 8.73 14.74
N LEU A 39 -11.80 8.08 13.57
CA LEU A 39 -11.37 8.64 12.30
C LEU A 39 -12.37 9.71 11.82
N SER A 40 -11.89 10.78 11.18
CA SER A 40 -12.75 11.84 10.65
C SER A 40 -13.63 11.36 9.52
N LYS A 41 -13.11 10.48 8.66
CA LYS A 41 -13.87 9.77 7.62
C LYS A 41 -13.96 8.28 7.90
N ASN A 42 -14.84 7.59 7.19
CA ASN A 42 -14.91 6.14 7.24
C ASN A 42 -13.83 5.54 6.34
N ALA A 43 -12.92 4.78 6.93
CA ALA A 43 -11.82 4.15 6.23
C ALA A 43 -12.26 2.85 5.54
N GLU A 44 -11.57 2.51 4.46
CA GLU A 44 -11.59 1.17 3.90
C GLU A 44 -11.08 0.16 4.94
N TYR A 45 -11.82 -0.93 5.12
CA TYR A 45 -11.51 -1.94 6.14
C TYR A 45 -10.13 -2.56 5.94
N GLY A 46 -9.34 -2.79 6.98
CA GLY A 46 -8.00 -3.37 6.87
C GLY A 46 -6.99 -2.44 6.18
N SER A 47 -7.28 -1.15 6.10
CA SER A 47 -6.45 -0.12 5.46
C SER A 47 -6.26 1.09 6.36
N VAL A 48 -6.07 0.83 7.66
CA VAL A 48 -5.68 1.85 8.65
C VAL A 48 -4.35 1.48 9.28
N PHE A 49 -3.47 2.47 9.39
CA PHE A 49 -2.19 2.35 10.08
C PHE A 49 -2.03 3.51 11.06
N THR A 50 -1.63 3.23 12.29
CA THR A 50 -1.51 4.25 13.34
C THR A 50 -0.11 4.28 13.93
N VAL A 51 0.40 5.49 14.16
CA VAL A 51 1.66 5.74 14.86
C VAL A 51 1.43 6.65 16.05
N ASP A 52 2.27 6.50 17.07
CA ASP A 52 2.29 7.39 18.23
C ASP A 52 2.95 8.74 17.90
N SER A 53 3.02 9.62 18.90
CA SER A 53 3.66 10.94 18.75
C SER A 53 5.16 10.90 18.43
N ASN A 54 5.82 9.76 18.61
CA ASN A 54 7.22 9.55 18.26
C ASN A 54 7.39 9.02 16.82
N GLY A 55 6.29 8.70 16.15
CA GLY A 55 6.27 8.06 14.83
C GLY A 55 6.42 6.55 14.88
N ASP A 56 6.32 5.94 16.06
CA ASP A 56 6.42 4.50 16.23
C ASP A 56 5.05 3.82 16.00
N PRO A 57 4.98 2.69 15.26
CA PRO A 57 3.72 1.98 15.05
C PRO A 57 3.09 1.51 16.36
N THR A 58 1.77 1.62 16.47
CA THR A 58 1.05 1.18 17.67
C THR A 58 0.99 -0.36 17.78
N ASP A 59 0.96 -0.90 19.01
CA ASP A 59 0.94 -2.35 19.24
C ASP A 59 -0.40 -3.01 18.85
N GLN A 60 -1.47 -2.21 18.74
CA GLN A 60 -2.77 -2.67 18.23
C GLN A 60 -3.32 -1.70 17.18
N MET A 61 -4.03 -2.27 16.21
CA MET A 61 -4.78 -1.55 15.18
C MET A 61 -6.08 -2.29 14.88
N LEU A 62 -6.88 -2.57 15.92
CA LEU A 62 -8.14 -3.30 15.72
C LEU A 62 -9.21 -2.35 15.19
N GLU A 63 -9.79 -2.69 14.06
CA GLU A 63 -10.72 -1.86 13.32
C GLU A 63 -12.19 -2.16 13.67
N PHE A 64 -12.94 -1.11 14.02
CA PHE A 64 -14.33 -1.18 14.47
C PHE A 64 -15.24 -0.25 13.67
N LEU A 65 -16.53 -0.60 13.69
CA LEU A 65 -17.62 0.27 13.26
C LEU A 65 -17.75 1.50 14.18
N THR A 66 -18.65 2.41 13.82
CA THR A 66 -18.95 3.64 14.57
C THR A 66 -19.30 3.40 16.05
N ASP A 67 -19.88 2.25 16.38
CA ASP A 67 -20.19 1.88 17.77
C ASP A 67 -18.93 1.64 18.64
N GLY A 68 -17.77 1.38 18.03
CA GLY A 68 -16.49 1.12 18.71
C GLY A 68 -16.39 -0.26 19.37
N THR A 69 -17.31 -1.17 19.07
CA THR A 69 -17.38 -2.51 19.68
C THR A 69 -17.54 -3.63 18.66
N SER A 70 -18.29 -3.37 17.58
CA SER A 70 -18.50 -4.31 16.49
C SER A 70 -17.32 -4.22 15.51
N PRO A 71 -16.72 -5.36 15.11
CA PRO A 71 -15.65 -5.37 14.12
C PRO A 71 -16.09 -4.70 12.81
N ALA A 72 -15.17 -3.96 12.20
CA ALA A 72 -15.35 -3.41 10.86
C ALA A 72 -15.49 -4.51 9.80
N THR A 73 -16.06 -4.16 8.64
CA THR A 73 -16.26 -5.07 7.51
C THR A 73 -16.00 -4.35 6.20
N GLU A 74 -15.72 -5.09 5.12
CA GLU A 74 -15.55 -4.52 3.77
C GLU A 74 -16.73 -3.62 3.34
N ALA A 75 -17.96 -3.99 3.70
CA ALA A 75 -19.14 -3.24 3.28
C ALA A 75 -19.36 -1.95 4.11
N ALA A 76 -18.97 -1.96 5.38
CA ALA A 76 -19.24 -0.88 6.31
C ALA A 76 -18.03 0.01 6.60
N GLY A 77 -16.82 -0.43 6.25
CA GLY A 77 -15.56 0.25 6.56
C GLY A 77 -15.27 0.34 8.06
N THR A 78 -14.32 1.22 8.37
CA THR A 78 -13.74 1.41 9.71
C THR A 78 -13.89 2.85 10.14
N LYS A 79 -14.47 3.07 11.32
CA LYS A 79 -14.63 4.41 11.90
C LYS A 79 -13.83 4.61 13.17
N LYS A 80 -13.55 3.53 13.89
CA LYS A 80 -12.82 3.55 15.16
C LYS A 80 -11.71 2.51 15.14
N VAL A 81 -10.58 2.86 15.73
CA VAL A 81 -9.41 1.99 15.78
C VAL A 81 -8.92 1.89 17.22
N ARG A 82 -8.68 0.68 17.70
CA ARG A 82 -8.03 0.44 18.98
C ARG A 82 -6.52 0.41 18.80
N THR A 83 -5.84 1.27 19.54
CA THR A 83 -4.44 1.67 19.36
C THR A 83 -3.50 1.22 20.48
N SER A 84 -3.97 0.37 21.41
CA SER A 84 -3.22 -0.21 22.55
C SER A 84 -2.71 0.72 23.65
N ALA A 85 -2.52 2.02 23.41
CA ALA A 85 -2.23 2.93 24.51
C ALA A 85 -3.49 3.04 25.39
N ALA A 86 -3.30 3.32 26.67
CA ALA A 86 -4.37 3.78 27.52
C ALA A 86 -3.97 5.20 27.91
N GLY A 87 -4.08 6.13 26.96
CA GLY A 87 -3.57 7.48 27.13
C GLY A 87 -4.36 8.48 26.30
N THR A 88 -4.46 9.72 26.77
CA THR A 88 -5.05 10.83 26.00
C THR A 88 -4.09 11.38 24.95
N ASP A 89 -3.20 10.51 24.43
CA ASP A 89 -2.09 10.92 23.60
C ASP A 89 -2.56 11.12 22.16
N THR A 90 -1.85 11.99 21.45
CA THR A 90 -2.08 12.21 20.02
C THR A 90 -1.49 11.04 19.24
N MET A 91 -2.31 10.46 18.38
CA MET A 91 -1.94 9.42 17.42
C MET A 91 -2.11 9.97 16.01
N THR A 92 -1.19 9.64 15.10
CA THR A 92 -1.38 9.94 13.68
C THR A 92 -1.92 8.69 12.98
N ALA A 93 -3.04 8.83 12.29
CA ALA A 93 -3.66 7.76 11.50
C ALA A 93 -3.45 8.00 10.00
N TYR A 94 -3.10 6.93 9.30
CA TYR A 94 -2.98 6.86 7.85
C TYR A 94 -4.01 5.89 7.29
N TYR A 95 -4.87 6.33 6.38
CA TYR A 95 -5.90 5.46 5.80
C TYR A 95 -6.42 5.95 4.45
N LEU A 96 -7.12 5.08 3.73
CA LEU A 96 -7.92 5.45 2.56
C LEU A 96 -9.40 5.49 2.95
N ASP A 97 -10.10 6.58 2.64
CA ASP A 97 -11.54 6.65 2.90
C ASP A 97 -12.35 5.93 1.83
N ASN A 98 -13.48 5.35 2.23
CA ASN A 98 -14.41 4.68 1.32
C ASN A 98 -15.63 5.55 0.97
N GLU A 99 -15.62 6.84 1.35
CA GLU A 99 -16.74 7.77 1.22
C GLU A 99 -16.61 8.71 0.01
N THR A 100 -15.37 9.04 -0.38
CA THR A 100 -15.06 10.11 -1.35
C THR A 100 -14.72 9.54 -2.72
N THR A 101 -13.99 8.43 -2.75
CA THR A 101 -13.51 7.82 -4.00
C THR A 101 -13.54 6.30 -3.90
N SER A 102 -14.12 5.66 -4.90
CA SER A 102 -14.15 4.20 -4.96
C SER A 102 -12.79 3.66 -5.38
N LEU A 103 -12.43 2.52 -4.81
CA LEU A 103 -11.26 1.75 -5.24
C LEU A 103 -11.45 1.23 -6.67
N VAL A 104 -10.42 1.42 -7.49
CA VAL A 104 -10.34 0.92 -8.87
C VAL A 104 -9.26 -0.15 -8.91
N GLN A 105 -9.55 -1.29 -9.55
CA GLN A 105 -8.57 -2.33 -9.77
C GLN A 105 -7.56 -1.86 -10.81
N VAL A 106 -6.27 -1.91 -10.46
CA VAL A 106 -5.18 -1.40 -11.29
C VAL A 106 -4.15 -2.46 -11.66
N MET A 107 -4.05 -3.53 -10.87
CA MET A 107 -3.23 -4.69 -11.22
C MET A 107 -3.73 -5.97 -10.55
N ALA A 108 -3.24 -7.12 -11.02
CA ALA A 108 -3.34 -8.41 -10.34
C ALA A 108 -1.99 -9.11 -10.39
N CYS A 109 -1.71 -9.93 -9.37
CA CYS A 109 -0.52 -10.77 -9.30
C CYS A 109 -0.88 -12.11 -8.65
N LYS A 110 -0.08 -13.14 -8.91
CA LYS A 110 -0.31 -14.46 -8.32
C LYS A 110 0.19 -14.56 -6.89
N ASP A 111 1.34 -13.98 -6.63
CA ASP A 111 1.98 -14.04 -5.31
C ASP A 111 2.49 -12.67 -4.86
N VAL A 112 2.59 -12.52 -3.54
CA VAL A 112 3.04 -11.33 -2.83
C VAL A 112 4.04 -11.77 -1.77
N SER A 113 5.30 -11.40 -1.96
CA SER A 113 6.33 -11.56 -0.94
C SER A 113 6.76 -10.21 -0.40
N SER A 114 7.23 -10.18 0.85
CA SER A 114 7.73 -8.96 1.47
C SER A 114 9.01 -9.24 2.22
N SER A 115 10.01 -8.39 2.04
CA SER A 115 11.27 -8.43 2.77
C SER A 115 11.49 -7.11 3.51
N MET A 116 12.25 -7.19 4.60
CA MET A 116 12.68 -6.02 5.38
C MET A 116 14.17 -6.15 5.58
N ASP A 117 14.91 -5.16 5.09
CA ASP A 117 16.35 -5.03 5.31
C ASP A 117 16.59 -3.90 6.31
N ILE A 118 17.51 -4.12 7.25
CA ILE A 118 17.87 -3.16 8.29
C ILE A 118 19.37 -2.92 8.19
N ASP A 119 19.76 -1.80 7.58
CA ASP A 119 21.15 -1.38 7.50
C ASP A 119 21.60 -0.79 8.85
N THR A 120 22.26 -1.58 9.70
CA THR A 120 22.89 -1.07 10.92
C THR A 120 24.33 -0.64 10.63
N LYS A 121 24.57 0.66 10.43
CA LYS A 121 25.95 1.18 10.29
C LYS A 121 26.61 1.39 11.65
N GLU A 122 27.86 0.92 11.78
CA GLU A 122 28.76 1.26 12.88
C GLU A 122 29.54 2.53 12.52
N THR A 123 29.37 3.60 13.30
CA THR A 123 30.23 4.78 13.22
C THR A 123 31.14 4.81 14.44
N GLU A 124 32.46 4.68 14.23
CA GLU A 124 33.44 4.97 15.28
C GLU A 124 33.34 6.44 15.69
N VAL A 125 32.94 6.69 16.93
CA VAL A 125 33.08 8.01 17.56
C VAL A 125 34.43 8.02 18.28
N HIS A 126 35.34 8.87 17.82
CA HIS A 126 36.71 9.02 18.31
C HIS A 126 36.86 8.79 19.83
N GLY A 127 37.43 7.64 20.21
CA GLY A 127 38.04 7.43 21.54
C GLY A 127 37.19 6.75 22.62
N GLN A 128 36.06 6.12 22.31
CA GLN A 128 35.34 5.29 23.29
C GLN A 128 35.08 3.87 22.77
N THR A 129 35.63 2.88 23.48
CA THR A 129 35.68 1.46 23.03
C THR A 129 34.32 0.76 22.98
N GLN A 130 33.25 1.34 23.53
CA GLN A 130 31.90 0.74 23.44
C GLN A 130 30.81 1.81 23.46
N LYS A 131 30.44 2.30 22.27
CA LYS A 131 29.11 2.90 22.09
C LYS A 131 28.56 2.45 20.74
N LEU A 132 27.92 1.27 20.75
CA LEU A 132 27.12 0.79 19.64
C LEU A 132 25.95 1.76 19.48
N GLN A 133 25.98 2.60 18.43
CA GLN A 133 24.87 3.49 18.10
C GLN A 133 24.14 2.89 16.89
N LYS A 134 22.97 2.30 17.14
CA LYS A 134 22.12 1.70 16.12
C LYS A 134 21.45 2.82 15.32
N THR A 135 22.04 3.22 14.19
CA THR A 135 21.46 4.22 13.28
C THR A 135 21.06 3.49 12.01
N GLY A 136 19.98 2.72 12.06
CA GLY A 136 19.50 1.96 10.91
C GLY A 136 18.18 2.48 10.39
N ALA A 137 18.13 2.79 9.10
CA ALA A 137 16.88 2.93 8.37
C ALA A 137 16.46 1.53 7.92
N ALA A 138 15.20 1.16 8.18
CA ALA A 138 14.65 -0.08 7.65
C ALA A 138 14.09 0.18 6.26
N THR A 139 14.53 -0.60 5.29
CA THR A 139 13.97 -0.62 3.94
C THR A 139 13.00 -1.78 3.85
N ARG A 140 11.76 -1.51 3.47
CA ARG A 140 10.74 -2.54 3.24
C ARG A 140 10.49 -2.66 1.75
N THR A 141 10.53 -3.89 1.26
CA THR A 141 10.26 -4.20 -0.15
C THR A 141 9.06 -5.13 -0.24
N ALA A 142 8.08 -4.78 -1.06
CA ALA A 142 7.00 -5.67 -1.48
C ALA A 142 7.24 -6.11 -2.92
N SER A 143 7.37 -7.42 -3.14
CA SER A 143 7.66 -8.02 -4.43
C SER A 143 6.44 -8.80 -4.91
N LEU A 144 5.99 -8.49 -6.12
CA LEU A 144 4.82 -9.06 -6.77
C LEU A 144 5.23 -9.90 -7.97
N GLU A 145 4.70 -11.11 -8.07
CA GLU A 145 5.05 -12.07 -9.14
C GLU A 145 3.86 -12.34 -10.07
N GLU A 146 4.17 -12.50 -11.36
CA GLU A 146 3.20 -12.71 -12.45
C GLU A 146 2.19 -11.54 -12.54
N VAL A 147 2.71 -10.32 -12.67
CA VAL A 147 1.90 -9.09 -12.58
C VAL A 147 1.29 -8.67 -13.91
N ASP A 148 -0.02 -8.46 -13.94
CA ASP A 148 -0.74 -7.76 -15.01
C ASP A 148 -1.33 -6.44 -14.49
N TYR A 149 -1.09 -5.34 -15.20
CA TYR A 149 -1.48 -3.98 -14.80
C TYR A 149 -2.11 -3.19 -15.95
N ASN A 150 -2.92 -2.19 -15.61
CA ASN A 150 -3.63 -1.32 -16.56
C ASN A 150 -2.93 0.04 -16.78
N ASP A 151 -3.44 0.83 -17.74
CA ASP A 151 -2.88 2.15 -18.05
C ASP A 151 -3.01 3.15 -16.88
N ASP A 152 -4.04 3.02 -16.03
CA ASP A 152 -4.23 3.87 -14.85
C ASP A 152 -3.06 3.71 -13.85
N PHE A 153 -2.63 2.46 -13.65
CA PHE A 153 -1.46 2.15 -12.83
C PHE A 153 -0.18 2.78 -13.39
N VAL A 154 0.01 2.68 -14.70
CA VAL A 154 1.19 3.22 -15.37
C VAL A 154 1.20 4.74 -15.31
N ALA A 155 0.03 5.38 -15.47
CA ALA A 155 -0.10 6.83 -15.31
C ALA A 155 0.19 7.28 -13.86
N ALA A 156 -0.22 6.51 -12.87
CA ALA A 156 0.08 6.78 -11.47
C ALA A 156 1.58 6.72 -11.17
N LEU A 157 2.32 5.81 -11.82
CA LEU A 157 3.76 5.65 -11.64
C LEU A 157 4.61 6.63 -12.46
N PHE A 158 4.31 6.80 -13.73
CA PHE A 158 5.18 7.51 -14.67
C PHE A 158 4.65 8.90 -15.05
N GLY A 159 3.46 9.26 -14.57
CA GLY A 159 2.78 10.51 -14.90
C GLY A 159 1.79 10.37 -16.06
N ASP A 160 1.11 11.47 -16.35
CA ASP A 160 -0.06 11.46 -17.23
C ASP A 160 0.26 10.88 -18.62
N GLN A 161 -0.62 9.99 -19.08
CA GLN A 161 -0.60 9.50 -20.45
C GLN A 161 -0.63 10.71 -21.39
N VAL A 162 0.28 10.76 -22.36
CA VAL A 162 0.27 11.82 -23.38
C VAL A 162 -0.99 11.63 -24.22
N SER A 163 -2.07 12.33 -23.86
CA SER A 163 -3.30 12.32 -24.63
C SER A 163 -2.96 12.80 -26.05
N ALA A 164 -3.23 11.96 -27.05
CA ALA A 164 -2.97 12.17 -28.49
C ALA A 164 -1.60 11.73 -29.05
N SER A 165 -0.83 10.90 -28.35
CA SER A 165 0.33 10.23 -28.98
C SER A 165 0.63 8.87 -28.33
N PRO A 166 0.76 7.79 -29.11
CA PRO A 166 0.61 7.67 -30.57
C PRO A 166 -0.88 7.52 -30.99
N ALA A 167 -1.15 7.31 -32.28
CA ALA A 167 -2.50 7.16 -32.82
C ALA A 167 -3.28 6.00 -32.16
N ALA A 168 -4.60 5.95 -32.36
CA ALA A 168 -5.48 4.91 -31.82
C ALA A 168 -4.85 3.51 -31.94
N ASP A 169 -4.94 2.74 -30.85
CA ASP A 169 -4.39 1.39 -30.64
C ASP A 169 -2.88 1.25 -30.47
N GLN A 170 -2.12 2.34 -30.50
CA GLN A 170 -0.68 2.32 -30.21
C GLN A 170 -0.39 2.92 -28.82
N SER A 171 0.62 2.39 -28.14
CA SER A 171 1.15 2.94 -26.88
C SER A 171 2.65 3.21 -27.07
N LYS A 172 3.09 4.46 -26.94
CA LYS A 172 4.49 4.86 -27.04
C LYS A 172 4.99 5.20 -25.64
N TRP A 173 5.81 4.30 -25.11
CA TRP A 173 6.47 4.47 -23.83
C TRP A 173 7.86 5.05 -24.09
N THR A 174 8.25 6.05 -23.31
CA THR A 174 9.62 6.54 -23.28
C THR A 174 10.21 6.17 -21.93
N ASP A 175 11.43 5.66 -21.94
CA ASP A 175 12.26 5.42 -20.77
C ASP A 175 12.87 6.73 -20.21
N ASN A 176 12.59 7.87 -20.84
CA ASN A 176 13.12 9.18 -20.47
C ASN A 176 12.32 9.84 -19.32
N PHE A 177 11.96 9.05 -18.31
CA PHE A 177 11.39 9.57 -17.07
C PHE A 177 12.52 9.93 -16.10
N THR A 178 12.43 11.11 -15.48
CA THR A 178 13.37 11.58 -14.45
C THR A 178 13.21 10.86 -13.10
N GLY A 179 12.30 9.89 -13.01
CA GLY A 179 12.05 9.02 -11.86
C GLY A 179 10.60 8.51 -11.84
N ALA A 180 10.33 7.39 -11.17
CA ALA A 180 8.98 6.92 -10.88
C ALA A 180 8.36 7.73 -9.73
N LYS A 181 7.11 8.17 -9.90
CA LYS A 181 6.32 8.82 -8.85
C LYS A 181 5.99 7.80 -7.75
N LYS A 182 5.86 8.33 -6.53
CA LYS A 182 5.43 7.56 -5.37
C LYS A 182 3.89 7.50 -5.36
N ILE A 183 3.34 6.29 -5.37
CA ILE A 183 1.91 6.06 -5.14
C ILE A 183 1.63 6.16 -3.65
N SER A 184 0.61 6.91 -3.27
CA SER A 184 0.27 7.17 -1.87
C SER A 184 -0.10 5.89 -1.11
N ALA A 185 -0.94 5.03 -1.71
CA ALA A 185 -1.28 3.73 -1.16
C ALA A 185 -1.79 2.73 -2.22
N LEU A 186 -1.56 1.44 -1.97
CA LEU A 186 -2.09 0.31 -2.73
C LEU A 186 -2.74 -0.71 -1.77
N ILE A 187 -3.90 -1.22 -2.17
CA ILE A 187 -4.65 -2.22 -1.41
C ILE A 187 -4.71 -3.53 -2.19
N GLY A 188 -4.08 -4.58 -1.68
CA GLY A 188 -4.17 -5.94 -2.22
C GLY A 188 -5.30 -6.72 -1.56
N LYS A 189 -6.11 -7.45 -2.34
CA LYS A 189 -7.19 -8.32 -1.86
C LYS A 189 -7.06 -9.70 -2.50
N GLN A 190 -6.92 -10.73 -1.69
CA GLN A 190 -7.00 -12.12 -2.13
C GLN A 190 -8.38 -12.69 -1.81
N ILE A 191 -9.12 -13.05 -2.85
CA ILE A 191 -10.46 -13.62 -2.72
C ILE A 191 -10.40 -15.06 -3.20
N GLN A 192 -10.83 -16.00 -2.34
CA GLN A 192 -10.96 -17.42 -2.68
C GLN A 192 -12.40 -17.85 -2.46
N GLY A 193 -13.03 -18.47 -3.47
CA GLY A 193 -14.43 -18.91 -3.38
C GLY A 193 -15.42 -17.78 -3.04
N GLY A 194 -15.15 -16.55 -3.48
CA GLY A 194 -15.98 -15.37 -3.18
C GLY A 194 -15.81 -14.80 -1.76
N THR A 195 -14.88 -15.34 -0.97
CA THR A 195 -14.57 -14.85 0.38
C THR A 195 -13.20 -14.17 0.38
N LEU A 196 -13.12 -12.96 0.96
CA LEU A 196 -11.84 -12.29 1.20
C LEU A 196 -11.04 -13.07 2.25
N LYS A 197 -9.82 -13.49 1.90
CA LYS A 197 -8.93 -14.30 2.74
C LYS A 197 -7.74 -13.53 3.29
N LYS A 198 -7.23 -12.60 2.51
CA LYS A 198 -6.05 -11.83 2.87
C LYS A 198 -6.13 -10.44 2.27
N LYS A 199 -5.67 -9.46 3.03
CA LYS A 199 -5.57 -8.07 2.60
C LYS A 199 -4.17 -7.54 2.85
N TRP A 200 -3.68 -6.74 1.93
CA TRP A 200 -2.44 -5.98 2.05
C TRP A 200 -2.74 -4.50 1.91
N PHE A 201 -2.10 -3.70 2.74
CA PHE A 201 -2.14 -2.25 2.66
C PHE A 201 -0.70 -1.75 2.61
N LEU A 202 -0.29 -1.31 1.42
CA LEU A 202 1.03 -0.76 1.17
C LEU A 202 0.90 0.76 1.12
N MET A 203 1.73 1.48 1.88
CA MET A 203 1.72 2.93 1.94
C MET A 203 3.02 3.50 1.41
N GLY A 204 2.91 4.56 0.60
CA GLY A 204 4.07 5.23 0.04
C GLY A 204 4.87 4.31 -0.88
N CYS A 205 4.24 3.76 -1.91
CA CYS A 205 4.84 2.77 -2.80
C CYS A 205 5.66 3.47 -3.88
N GLN A 206 6.97 3.23 -3.91
CA GLN A 206 7.85 3.66 -4.99
C GLN A 206 8.42 2.43 -5.70
N VAL A 207 8.21 2.34 -7.01
CA VAL A 207 8.76 1.22 -7.79
C VAL A 207 10.29 1.26 -7.75
N SER A 208 10.88 0.16 -7.30
CA SER A 208 12.34 -0.06 -7.31
C SER A 208 12.81 -0.83 -8.53
N SER A 209 12.01 -1.78 -9.00
CA SER A 209 12.34 -2.61 -10.16
C SER A 209 11.08 -3.07 -10.89
N ILE A 210 11.22 -3.21 -12.21
CA ILE A 210 10.24 -3.85 -13.09
C ILE A 210 11.04 -4.80 -13.96
N GLU A 211 10.88 -6.11 -13.76
CA GLU A 211 11.50 -7.08 -14.64
C GLU A 211 10.52 -7.49 -15.73
N HIS A 212 10.90 -7.21 -16.98
CA HIS A 212 10.20 -7.68 -18.16
C HIS A 212 11.21 -8.46 -19.03
N SER A 213 11.14 -9.80 -19.00
CA SER A 213 11.90 -10.60 -19.96
C SER A 213 11.16 -10.68 -21.30
N PHE A 214 11.79 -10.22 -22.38
CA PHE A 214 11.30 -10.39 -23.76
C PHE A 214 12.39 -11.13 -24.55
N PRO A 215 12.14 -12.22 -25.32
CA PRO A 215 10.94 -13.04 -25.50
C PRO A 215 11.17 -14.48 -25.00
N THR A 216 10.59 -14.87 -23.87
CA THR A 216 10.47 -16.29 -23.52
C THR A 216 9.01 -16.57 -23.22
N ALA A 217 8.57 -17.76 -23.60
CA ALA A 217 7.18 -18.18 -23.80
C ALA A 217 6.28 -18.16 -22.54
N ASP A 218 6.75 -17.59 -21.44
CA ASP A 218 6.09 -17.59 -20.15
C ASP A 218 5.59 -16.17 -19.84
N TYR A 219 4.27 -15.99 -19.92
CA TYR A 219 3.56 -14.84 -19.37
C TYR A 219 3.81 -14.67 -17.85
N TYR A 220 4.41 -15.67 -17.21
CA TYR A 220 4.71 -15.78 -15.80
C TYR A 220 6.02 -15.10 -15.33
N ALA A 221 6.72 -14.34 -16.20
CA ALA A 221 8.04 -13.77 -15.88
C ALA A 221 8.01 -12.28 -15.45
N LYS A 222 6.84 -11.65 -15.38
CA LYS A 222 6.75 -10.24 -14.96
C LYS A 222 6.77 -10.14 -13.43
N SER A 223 7.79 -9.50 -12.89
CA SER A 223 7.89 -9.18 -11.47
C SER A 223 7.99 -7.66 -11.28
N MET A 224 7.44 -7.19 -10.16
CA MET A 224 7.49 -5.79 -9.78
C MET A 224 7.80 -5.65 -8.31
N GLU A 225 8.73 -4.74 -7.98
CA GLU A 225 9.10 -4.47 -6.61
C GLU A 225 8.81 -3.02 -6.22
N PHE A 226 8.30 -2.84 -5.02
CA PHE A 226 8.05 -1.55 -4.41
C PHE A 226 8.85 -1.40 -3.13
N LEU A 227 9.53 -0.26 -3.01
CA LEU A 227 9.89 0.29 -1.71
C LEU A 227 8.64 0.89 -1.09
N VAL A 228 8.34 0.52 0.14
CA VAL A 228 7.16 0.97 0.86
C VAL A 228 7.55 1.61 2.19
N ASP A 229 6.87 2.69 2.56
CA ASP A 229 7.10 3.34 3.86
C ASP A 229 6.59 2.41 4.98
N TYR A 230 5.39 1.89 4.79
CA TYR A 230 4.73 0.99 5.71
C TYR A 230 3.95 -0.08 4.94
N MET A 231 3.81 -1.24 5.57
CA MET A 231 3.04 -2.36 5.04
C MET A 231 2.27 -3.01 6.18
N VAL A 232 0.98 -3.23 5.95
CA VAL A 232 0.12 -4.05 6.81
C VAL A 232 -0.39 -5.23 5.99
N SER A 233 -0.42 -6.41 6.60
CA SER A 233 -1.10 -7.59 6.03
C SER A 233 -2.01 -8.22 7.06
N VAL A 234 -3.26 -8.50 6.69
CA VAL A 234 -4.27 -9.09 7.57
C VAL A 234 -4.83 -10.35 6.93
N GLU A 235 -4.92 -11.43 7.72
CA GLU A 235 -5.60 -12.66 7.35
C GLU A 235 -7.03 -12.65 7.91
N LEU A 236 -8.01 -13.04 7.08
CA LEU A 236 -9.45 -12.88 7.30
C LEU A 236 -10.22 -14.20 7.15
#